data_AF-A0A2E5B9D0-F1
#
_entry.id   AF-A0A2E5B9D0-F1
#
_cell.length_a   1.000
_cell.length_b   1.000
_cell.length_c   1.000
_cell.angle_alpha   90.00
_cell.angle_beta   90.00
_cell.angle_gamma   90.00
#
_symmetry.space_group_name_H-M   'P 1'
#
loop_
_entity.id
_entity.type
_entity.pdbx_description
1 polymer ?
#
loop_
_entity_poly.entity_id
_entity_poly.type
_entity_poly.pdbx_seq_one_letter_code
_entity_poly.pdbx_strand_id
1 'polypeptide(L)' 'MFKSNFFGRIFWVDDNYEFKSCPLCVDNTGDFDQTDYVSEWTDLEGVSLSELLNIHHACILNKVNHAGSLSLNDFAINP' A
#
# COMPACT_ATOMS: atom_id res chain seq x y z
N MET A 1 -0.90 3.88 3.20
CA MET A 1 -0.70 3.98 1.73
C MET A 1 0.69 4.55 1.47
N PHE A 2 1.30 4.25 0.33
CA PHE A 2 2.65 4.69 -0.07
C PHE A 2 2.59 5.35 -1.45
N LYS A 3 3.13 6.58 -1.58
CA LYS A 3 3.20 7.29 -2.87
C LYS A 3 4.57 7.08 -3.50
N SER A 4 4.62 6.42 -4.66
CA SER A 4 5.88 6.19 -5.38
C SER A 4 5.97 7.09 -6.61
N ASN A 5 6.84 8.09 -6.56
CA ASN A 5 7.17 8.90 -7.74
C ASN A 5 7.92 8.08 -8.81
N PHE A 6 8.64 7.03 -8.39
CA PHE A 6 9.34 6.12 -9.31
C PHE A 6 8.37 5.36 -10.22
N PHE A 7 7.25 4.89 -9.66
CA PHE A 7 6.21 4.20 -10.42
C PHE A 7 5.11 5.13 -10.94
N GLY A 8 5.05 6.38 -10.48
CA GLY A 8 3.93 7.29 -10.76
C GLY A 8 2.60 6.78 -10.19
N ARG A 9 2.64 6.05 -9.07
CA ARG A 9 1.48 5.34 -8.51
C ARG A 9 1.43 5.43 -6.98
N ILE A 10 0.22 5.34 -6.44
CA ILE A 10 -0.05 5.12 -5.02
C ILE A 10 -0.29 3.63 -4.81
N PHE A 11 0.28 3.08 -3.74
CA PHE A 11 0.16 1.68 -3.37
C PHE A 11 -0.42 1.53 -1.96
N TRP A 12 -1.22 0.50 -1.76
CA TRP A 12 -1.73 0.12 -0.45
C TRP A 12 -2.09 -1.37 -0.42
N VAL A 13 -2.38 -1.87 0.78
CA VAL A 13 -3.04 -3.16 0.94
C VAL A 13 -4.47 -2.93 1.43
N ASP A 14 -5.41 -3.71 0.94
CA ASP A 14 -6.78 -3.69 1.45
C ASP A 14 -6.94 -4.48 2.76
N ASP A 15 -8.18 -4.75 3.17
CA ASP A 15 -8.47 -5.48 4.40
C ASP A 15 -8.10 -6.97 4.33
N ASN A 16 -7.97 -7.52 3.12
CA ASN A 16 -7.52 -8.90 2.87
C ASN A 16 -6.00 -8.99 2.67
N TYR A 17 -5.28 -7.89 2.90
CA TYR A 17 -3.85 -7.76 2.61
C TYR A 17 -3.50 -7.90 1.11
N GLU A 18 -4.46 -7.69 0.21
CA GLU A 18 -4.20 -7.74 -1.22
C GLU A 18 -3.57 -6.42 -1.70
N PHE A 19 -2.53 -6.51 -2.54
CA PHE A 19 -1.72 -5.37 -2.95
C PHE A 19 -2.37 -4.62 -4.11
N LYS A 20 -2.79 -3.38 -3.83
CA LYS A 20 -3.53 -2.52 -4.75
C LYS A 20 -2.72 -1.29 -5.14
N SER A 21 -3.04 -0.74 -6.31
CA SER A 21 -2.45 0.50 -6.76
C SER A 21 -3.42 1.37 -7.56
N CYS A 22 -3.11 2.67 -7.66
CA CYS A 22 -3.74 3.59 -8.59
C CYS A 22 -2.73 4.65 -9.09
N PRO A 23 -3.00 5.33 -10.23
CA PRO A 23 -2.17 6.43 -10.71
C PRO A 23 -2.04 7.58 -9.70
N LEU A 24 -0.85 8.17 -9.63
CA LEU A 24 -0.57 9.40 -8.88
C LEU A 24 -0.71 10.61 -9.82
N CYS A 25 -1.68 11.48 -9.56
CA CYS A 25 -1.90 12.71 -10.30
C CYS A 25 -0.82 13.76 -10.02
N VAL A 26 -0.68 14.73 -10.92
CA VAL A 26 0.30 15.83 -10.81
C VAL A 26 0.10 16.73 -9.58
N ASP A 27 -1.12 16.77 -9.05
CA ASP A 27 -1.49 17.49 -7.83
C ASP A 27 -1.27 16.67 -6.55
N ASN A 28 -0.62 15.51 -6.66
CA ASN A 28 -0.37 14.52 -5.61
C ASN A 28 -1.63 13.82 -5.07
N THR A 29 -2.76 13.89 -5.77
CA THR A 29 -3.95 13.06 -5.49
C THR A 29 -3.84 11.70 -6.18
N GLY A 30 -4.63 10.71 -5.73
CA GLY A 30 -4.74 9.41 -6.39
C GLY A 30 -5.97 9.36 -7.28
N ASP A 31 -5.83 8.81 -8.48
CA ASP A 31 -6.98 8.50 -9.35
C ASP A 31 -7.59 7.15 -8.95
N PHE A 32 -8.45 7.15 -7.93
CA PHE A 32 -9.05 5.92 -7.39
C PHE A 32 -10.06 5.26 -8.33
N ASP A 33 -10.55 5.97 -9.35
CA ASP A 33 -11.40 5.38 -10.40
C ASP A 33 -10.59 4.41 -11.28
N GLN A 34 -9.26 4.55 -11.29
CA GLN A 34 -8.31 3.65 -11.97
C GLN A 34 -7.50 2.82 -10.97
N THR A 35 -8.21 2.17 -10.04
CA THR A 35 -7.61 1.22 -9.10
C THR A 35 -7.50 -0.17 -9.71
N ASP A 36 -6.36 -0.83 -9.51
CA ASP A 36 -6.12 -2.23 -9.91
C ASP A 36 -5.38 -3.02 -8.82
N TYR A 37 -5.47 -4.34 -8.93
CA TYR A 37 -4.66 -5.25 -8.14
C TYR A 37 -3.33 -5.50 -8.85
N VAL A 38 -2.23 -5.40 -8.12
CA VAL A 38 -0.89 -5.64 -8.68
C VAL A 38 -0.71 -7.10 -9.11
N SER A 39 -1.45 -8.03 -8.50
CA SER A 39 -1.52 -9.43 -8.92
C SER A 39 -2.16 -9.64 -10.30
N GLU A 40 -2.92 -8.67 -10.80
CA GLU A 40 -3.56 -8.71 -12.12
C GLU A 40 -2.67 -8.10 -13.22
N TRP A 41 -1.51 -7.54 -12.86
CA TRP A 41 -0.56 -7.01 -13.84
C TRP A 41 0.03 -8.15 -14.67
N THR A 42 -0.21 -8.11 -15.97
CA THR A 42 0.26 -9.12 -16.92
C THR A 42 1.57 -8.71 -17.60
N ASP A 43 1.84 -7.40 -17.69
CA ASP A 43 3.08 -6.86 -18.23
C ASP A 43 3.96 -6.33 -17.07
N LEU A 44 5.07 -7.02 -16.86
CA LEU A 44 6.07 -6.69 -15.85
C LEU A 44 7.42 -6.35 -16.50
N GLU A 45 7.50 -6.24 -17.82
CA GLU A 45 8.75 -5.91 -18.51
C GLU A 45 9.21 -4.51 -18.08
N GLY A 46 10.45 -4.41 -17.60
CA GLY A 46 11.01 -3.15 -17.08
C GLY A 46 10.50 -2.73 -15.70
N VAL A 47 9.60 -3.49 -15.07
CA VAL A 47 9.15 -3.23 -13.69
C VAL A 47 10.23 -3.69 -12.71
N SER A 48 10.67 -2.79 -11.84
CA SER A 48 11.56 -3.15 -10.72
C SER A 48 10.79 -3.92 -9.64
N LEU A 49 10.77 -5.26 -9.74
CA LEU A 49 10.09 -6.13 -8.78
C LEU A 49 10.63 -5.97 -7.35
N SER A 50 11.92 -5.70 -7.19
CA SER A 50 12.52 -5.46 -5.86
C SER A 50 11.92 -4.22 -5.19
N GLU A 51 11.77 -3.11 -5.93
CA GLU A 51 11.11 -1.91 -5.42
C GLU A 51 9.62 -2.17 -5.12
N LEU A 52 8.95 -2.92 -5.99
CA LEU A 52 7.55 -3.30 -5.81
C LEU A 52 7.34 -4.11 -4.51
N LEU A 53 8.20 -5.10 -4.26
CA LEU A 53 8.17 -5.92 -3.04
C LEU A 53 8.53 -5.12 -1.78
N ASN A 54 9.49 -4.19 -1.87
CA ASN A 54 9.82 -3.28 -0.77
C ASN A 54 8.62 -2.39 -0.40
N ILE A 55 7.91 -1.84 -1.40
CA ILE A 55 6.69 -1.05 -1.19
C ILE A 55 5.58 -1.92 -0.60
N HIS A 56 5.39 -3.15 -1.10
CA HIS A 56 4.39 -4.08 -0.57
C HIS A 56 4.64 -4.38 0.91
N HIS A 57 5.88 -4.68 1.28
CA HIS A 57 6.28 -4.91 2.67
C HIS A 57 5.99 -3.68 3.55
N ALA A 58 6.34 -2.48 3.09
CA ALA A 58 6.01 -1.25 3.79
C ALA A 58 4.49 -1.03 3.96
N CYS A 59 3.68 -1.41 2.96
CA CYS A 59 2.23 -1.32 3.03
C CYS A 59 1.63 -2.30 4.05
N ILE A 60 2.12 -3.54 4.11
CA ILE A 60 1.73 -4.52 5.15
C ILE A 60 2.07 -3.98 6.54
N LEU A 61 3.31 -3.52 6.75
CA LEU A 61 3.73 -2.97 8.04
C LEU A 61 2.86 -1.77 8.46
N ASN A 62 2.57 -0.87 7.52
CA ASN A 62 1.66 0.24 7.76
C ASN A 62 0.27 -0.24 8.17
N LYS A 63 -0.28 -1.25 7.47
CA LYS A 63 -1.59 -1.81 7.81
C LYS A 63 -1.58 -2.42 9.20
N VAL A 64 -0.61 -3.26 9.53
CA VAL A 64 -0.50 -3.94 10.84
C VAL A 64 -0.31 -2.91 11.97
N ASN A 65 0.64 -1.99 11.82
CA ASN A 65 1.01 -1.05 12.87
C ASN A 65 -0.07 0.03 13.10
N HIS A 66 -0.77 0.46 12.05
CA HIS A 66 -1.79 1.49 12.16
C HIS A 66 -3.22 0.94 12.30
N ALA A 67 -3.53 -0.28 11.84
CA ALA A 67 -4.77 -0.96 12.21
C ALA A 67 -4.78 -1.35 13.70
N GLY A 68 -3.60 -1.59 14.29
CA GLY A 68 -3.40 -1.73 15.74
C GLY A 68 -3.58 -0.43 16.55
N SER A 69 -3.53 0.74 15.90
CA SER A 69 -3.66 2.04 16.59
C SER A 69 -5.09 2.33 17.07
N LEU A 70 -6.10 1.61 16.58
CA LEU A 70 -7.47 1.65 17.11
C LEU A 70 -7.75 0.57 18.16
N SER A 71 -6.86 -0.42 18.33
CA SER A 71 -7.06 -1.59 19.19
C SER A 71 -6.09 -1.70 20.38
N LEU A 72 -5.21 -0.70 20.62
CA LEU A 72 -4.39 -0.60 21.83
C LEU A 72 -5.09 0.09 23.02
N ASN A 73 -6.42 -0.02 23.13
CA ASN A 73 -7.18 0.63 24.20
C ASN A 73 -7.67 -0.29 25.32
N ASP A 74 -7.28 -1.57 25.43
CA ASP A 74 -7.86 -2.40 26.51
C ASP A 74 -6.99 -3.57 27.01
N PHE A 75 -5.69 -3.39 27.14
CA PHE A 75 -4.98 -4.09 28.22
C PHE A 75 -4.13 -3.10 28.97
N ALA A 76 -4.76 -2.52 30.00
CA ALA A 76 -4.08 -2.00 31.16
C ALA A 76 -2.96 -2.98 31.56
N ILE A 77 -1.71 -2.59 31.34
CA ILE A 77 -0.62 -3.09 32.17
C ILE A 77 -0.82 -2.35 33.49
N ASN A 78 -1.64 -2.95 34.36
CA ASN A 78 -1.67 -2.61 35.78
C ASN A 78 -0.27 -2.90 36.38
N PRO A 79 0.13 -2.14 37.41
CA PRO A 79 1.49 -1.64 37.65
C PRO A 79 2.57 -2.70 37.87
#